data_AF-A0A945TFG6-F1
#
_entry.id   AF-A0A945TFG6-F1
#
_cell.length_a   1.000
_cell.length_b   1.000
_cell.length_c   1.000
_cell.angle_alpha   90.00
_cell.angle_beta   90.00
_cell.angle_gamma   90.00
#
_symmetry.space_group_name_H-M   'P 1'
#
loop_
_entity.id
_entity.type
_entity.pdbx_description
1 polymer ?
#
loop_
_entity_poly.entity_id
_entity_poly.type
_entity_poly.pdbx_seq_one_letter_code
_entity_poly.pdbx_strand_id
1 'polypeptide(L)' 'MGPLQGKRVIELQGIGPGPFCGMMLADMGAEI' A
#
# COMPACT_ATOMS: atom_id res chain seq x y z
N MET A 1 -14.05 -3.90 5.64
CA MET A 1 -13.81 -2.45 5.75
C MET A 1 -12.52 -2.24 6.52
N GLY A 2 -11.41 -2.02 5.81
CA GLY A 2 -10.09 -1.81 6.41
C GLY A 2 -9.85 -0.32 6.71
N PRO A 3 -8.91 0.02 7.60
CA PRO A 3 -8.67 1.40 8.02
C PRO A 3 -8.19 2.33 6.88
N LEU A 4 -7.65 1.78 5.79
CA LEU A 4 -7.20 2.55 4.62
C LEU A 4 -8.15 2.48 3.42
N GLN A 5 -9.37 1.98 3.61
CA GLN A 5 -10.32 1.87 2.51
C GLN A 5 -10.63 3.22 1.85
N GLY A 6 -10.59 3.25 0.52
CA GLY A 6 -10.83 4.46 -0.28
C GLY A 6 -9.63 5.41 -0.36
N LYS A 7 -8.45 4.99 0.12
CA LYS A 7 -7.19 5.73 -0.09
C LYS A 7 -6.42 5.10 -1.25
N ARG A 8 -5.95 5.96 -2.14
CA ARG A 8 -5.05 5.62 -3.24
C ARG A 8 -3.65 6.08 -2.89
N VAL A 9 -2.72 5.15 -2.91
CA VAL A 9 -1.28 5.35 -2.77
C VAL A 9 -0.68 5.28 -4.18
N ILE A 10 0.45 5.95 -4.40
CA ILE A 10 1.23 5.76 -5.62
C ILE A 10 2.56 5.19 -5.19
N GLU A 11 2.80 3.93 -5.52
CA GLU A 11 4.10 3.30 -5.32
C GLU A 11 5.01 3.50 -6.55
N LEU A 12 6.21 4.02 -6.32
CA LEU A 12 7.23 4.16 -7.34
C LEU A 12 8.09 2.89 -7.40
N GLN A 13 8.66 2.60 -8.57
CA GLN A 13 9.52 1.42 -8.77
C GLN A 13 10.63 1.34 -7.71
N GLY A 14 10.81 0.15 -7.13
CA GLY A 14 11.79 -0.11 -6.10
C GLY A 14 11.85 -1.58 -5.72
N ILE A 15 12.90 -1.95 -4.98
CA ILE A 15 13.11 -3.30 -4.45
C ILE A 15 13.43 -3.15 -2.97
N GLY A 16 12.78 -3.94 -2.12
CA GLY A 16 13.02 -3.98 -0.68
C GLY A 16 11.95 -3.23 0.14
N PRO A 17 12.32 -2.38 1.10
CA PRO A 17 11.41 -1.92 2.16
C PRO A 17 10.21 -1.09 1.65
N GLY A 18 10.35 -0.39 0.52
CA GLY A 18 9.26 0.36 -0.12
C GLY A 18 8.09 -0.55 -0.52
N PRO A 19 8.29 -1.50 -1.47
CA PRO A 19 7.27 -2.48 -1.85
C PRO A 19 6.69 -3.28 -0.68
N PHE A 20 7.50 -3.61 0.34
CA PHE A 20 6.98 -4.28 1.55
C PHE A 20 6.03 -3.39 2.35
N CYS A 21 6.30 -2.10 2.44
CA CYS A 21 5.37 -1.14 3.03
C CYS A 21 4.08 -1.05 2.19
N GLY A 22 4.18 -0.98 0.85
CA GLY A 22 3.02 -0.99 -0.05
C GLY A 22 2.11 -2.21 0.17
N MET A 23 2.71 -3.41 0.30
CA MET A 23 1.96 -4.63 0.62
C MET A 23 1.22 -4.53 1.96
N MET A 24 1.86 -4.05 3.02
CA MET A 24 1.21 -3.86 4.33
C MET A 24 0.06 -2.83 4.27
N LEU A 25 0.21 -1.79 3.45
CA LEU A 25 -0.84 -0.79 3.21
C LEU A 25 -2.02 -1.39 2.43
N ALA A 26 -1.75 -2.28 1.46
CA ALA A 26 -2.78 -3.01 0.72
C ALA A 26 -3.60 -3.94 1.63
N ASP A 27 -2.94 -4.64 2.56
CA ASP A 27 -3.62 -5.49 3.56
C ASP A 27 -4.61 -4.70 4.44
N MET A 28 -4.32 -3.41 4.67
CA MET A 28 -5.19 -2.48 5.38
C MET A 28 -6.29 -1.85 4.51
N GLY A 29 -6.33 -2.18 3.21
CA GLY A 29 -7.37 -1.80 2.26
C GLY A 29 -7.06 -0.61 1.37
N ALA A 30 -5.80 -0.19 1.26
CA ALA A 30 -5.39 0.85 0.30
C ALA A 30 -5.35 0.31 -1.15
N GLU A 31 -5.67 1.16 -2.11
CA GLU A 31 -5.33 0.96 -3.54
C GLU A 31 -3.88 1.41 -3.73
N ILE A 32 -2.97 0.48 -3.99
CA ILE A 32 -1.53 0.75 -4.19
C ILE A 32 -1.22 1.08 -5.65
#